data_AF-A0A7J8LUA1-F1
#
_entry.id   AF-A0A7J8LUA1-F1
#
_cell.length_a   1.000
_cell.length_b   1.000
_cell.length_c   1.000
_cell.angle_alpha   90.00
_cell.angle_beta   90.00
_cell.angle_gamma   90.00
#
_symmetry.space_group_name_H-M   'P 1'
#
loop_
_entity.id
_entity.type
_entity.pdbx_description
1 polymer ?
#
loop_
_entity_poly.entity_id
_entity_poly.type
_entity_poly.pdbx_seq_one_letter_code
_entity_poly.pdbx_strand_id
1 'polypeptide(L)'
;MHRSDYAERQLRVMQQIDEDHTLTQLANAWLNLAVGGSKIQEAYLIFQDFSEKYPMTGLILNGKADAKDPETLANLVVCGLHLGKSSSRYLSQLKLTHPEHILVKRASSAEDSFERAVQSVA
;
A
#
# COMPACT_ATOMS: atom_id res chain seq x y z
N MET A 1 19.54 -9.34 -3.20
CA MET A 1 20.50 -9.09 -2.10
C MET A 1 21.50 -7.94 -2.36
N HIS A 2 21.36 -7.08 -3.40
CA HIS A 2 22.38 -6.04 -3.70
C HIS A 2 21.86 -4.58 -3.74
N ARG A 3 20.58 -4.33 -3.44
CA ARG A 3 20.00 -2.96 -3.49
C ARG A 3 19.90 -2.27 -2.12
N SER A 4 19.79 -3.04 -1.04
CA SER A 4 19.71 -2.52 0.34
C SER A 4 20.97 -1.75 0.72
N ASP A 5 22.13 -2.30 0.42
CA ASP A 5 23.41 -1.74 0.88
C ASP A 5 23.74 -0.41 0.18
N TYR A 6 23.32 -0.27 -1.08
CA TYR A 6 23.44 0.99 -1.82
C TYR A 6 22.43 2.03 -1.30
N ALA A 7 21.20 1.60 -1.03
CA ALA A 7 20.16 2.46 -0.46
C ALA A 7 20.53 2.94 0.96
N GLU A 8 21.16 2.11 1.79
CA GLU A 8 21.70 2.48 3.10
C GLU A 8 22.77 3.57 2.99
N ARG A 9 23.71 3.42 2.06
CA ARG A 9 24.77 4.43 1.86
C ARG A 9 24.19 5.77 1.40
N GLN A 10 23.26 5.73 0.44
CA GLN A 10 22.60 6.95 -0.03
C GLN A 10 21.76 7.60 1.07
N LEU A 11 21.06 6.82 1.90
CA LEU A 11 20.30 7.34 3.02
C LEU A 11 21.20 8.06 4.04
N ARG A 12 22.38 7.52 4.36
CA ARG A 12 23.33 8.20 5.26
C ARG A 12 23.76 9.56 4.72
N VAL A 13 23.95 9.68 3.41
CA VAL A 13 24.28 10.98 2.79
C VAL A 13 23.10 11.94 2.94
N MET A 14 21.87 11.48 2.72
CA MET A 14 20.66 12.30 2.92
C MET A 14 20.53 12.77 4.38
N GLN A 15 20.77 11.89 5.34
CA GLN A 15 20.75 12.21 6.79
C GLN A 15 21.81 13.25 7.18
N GLN A 16 23.00 13.21 6.56
CA GLN A 16 24.05 14.21 6.81
C GLN A 16 23.70 15.59 6.27
N ILE A 17 22.88 15.66 5.22
CA ILE A 17 22.44 16.93 4.63
C ILE A 17 21.30 17.51 5.48
N ASP A 18 20.26 16.72 5.72
CA ASP A 18 19.11 17.09 6.54
C ASP A 18 18.33 15.81 6.92
N GLU A 19 18.39 15.42 8.19
CA GLU A 19 17.73 14.22 8.72
C GLU A 19 16.22 14.38 8.91
N ASP A 20 15.75 15.60 9.14
CA ASP A 20 14.35 15.93 9.36
C ASP A 20 13.60 16.24 8.06
N HIS A 21 14.33 16.37 6.96
CA HIS A 21 13.76 16.56 5.64
C HIS A 21 12.80 15.43 5.28
N THR A 22 11.62 15.78 4.76
CA THR A 22 10.55 14.82 4.42
C THR A 22 11.04 13.71 3.47
N LEU A 23 11.89 14.04 2.49
CA LEU A 23 12.46 13.05 1.56
C LEU A 23 13.43 12.08 2.25
N THR A 24 14.21 12.55 3.21
CA THR A 24 15.17 11.72 3.98
C THR A 24 14.41 10.73 4.86
N GLN A 25 13.38 11.19 5.56
CA GLN A 25 12.52 10.35 6.38
C GLN A 25 11.70 9.34 5.54
N LEU A 26 11.20 9.73 4.35
CA LEU A 26 10.55 8.79 3.41
C LEU A 26 11.52 7.70 2.94
N ALA A 27 12.73 8.06 2.52
CA ALA A 27 13.74 7.11 2.09
C ALA A 27 14.11 6.13 3.22
N ASN A 28 14.17 6.60 4.47
CA ASN A 28 14.38 5.78 5.66
C ASN A 28 13.25 4.77 5.86
N ALA A 29 11.99 5.19 5.77
CA ALA A 29 10.84 4.30 5.93
C ALA A 29 10.80 3.20 4.86
N TRP A 30 11.13 3.53 3.60
CA TRP A 30 11.17 2.56 2.50
C TRP A 30 12.30 1.55 2.66
N LEU A 31 13.46 2.00 3.14
CA LEU A 31 14.58 1.11 3.44
C LEU A 31 14.24 0.18 4.61
N ASN A 32 13.63 0.70 5.67
CA ASN A 32 13.19 -0.06 6.82
C ASN A 32 12.15 -1.14 6.46
N LEU A 33 11.24 -0.85 5.53
CA LEU A 33 10.33 -1.85 4.95
C LEU A 33 11.07 -2.92 4.15
N ALA A 34 12.06 -2.53 3.35
CA ALA A 34 12.85 -3.45 2.53
C ALA A 34 13.76 -4.37 3.36
N VAL A 35 14.26 -3.89 4.50
CA VAL A 35 15.03 -4.68 5.48
C VAL A 35 14.11 -5.64 6.25
N GLY A 36 12.90 -5.20 6.59
CA GLY A 36 11.91 -6.03 7.28
C GLY A 36 12.21 -6.27 8.76
N GLY A 37 11.52 -7.25 9.37
CA GLY A 37 11.73 -7.61 10.78
C GLY A 37 11.36 -6.49 11.76
N SER A 38 12.26 -6.19 12.71
CA SER A 38 12.04 -5.15 13.73
C SER A 38 11.97 -3.73 13.18
N LYS A 39 12.47 -3.51 11.95
CA LYS A 39 12.44 -2.20 11.27
C LYS A 39 11.09 -1.82 10.68
N ILE A 40 10.16 -2.78 10.55
CA ILE A 40 8.81 -2.52 10.04
C ILE A 40 8.04 -1.56 10.96
N GLN A 41 8.21 -1.70 12.27
CA GLN A 41 7.54 -0.82 13.23
C GLN A 41 8.07 0.63 13.14
N GLU A 42 9.38 0.80 12.93
CA GLU A 42 9.98 2.12 12.71
C GLU A 42 9.46 2.76 11.40
N ALA A 43 9.36 1.99 10.32
CA ALA A 43 8.77 2.49 9.07
C ALA A 43 7.31 2.91 9.24
N TYR A 44 6.52 2.12 9.99
CA TYR A 44 5.11 2.42 10.26
C TYR A 44 4.95 3.75 11.00
N LEU A 45 5.75 4.00 12.04
CA LEU A 45 5.69 5.24 12.82
C LEU A 45 6.02 6.46 11.96
N ILE A 46 7.05 6.38 11.10
CA ILE A 46 7.41 7.48 10.18
C ILE A 46 6.25 7.78 9.21
N PHE A 47 5.59 6.75 8.68
CA PHE A 47 4.42 6.95 7.81
C PHE A 47 3.21 7.50 8.57
N GLN A 48 3.01 7.08 9.82
CA GLN A 48 1.94 7.62 10.66
C GLN A 48 2.17 9.12 10.91
N ASP A 49 3.37 9.51 11.31
CA ASP A 49 3.74 10.92 11.54
C ASP A 49 3.52 11.76 10.28
N PHE A 50 3.83 11.22 9.10
CA PHE A 50 3.54 11.89 7.84
C PHE A 50 2.05 11.98 7.50
N SER A 51 1.27 10.97 7.87
CA SER A 51 -0.19 11.02 7.68
C SER A 51 -0.85 12.09 8.56
N GLU A 52 -0.30 12.31 9.76
CA GLU A 52 -0.77 13.31 10.71
C GLU A 52 -0.28 14.72 10.34
N LYS A 53 0.98 14.85 9.94
CA LYS A 53 1.61 16.13 9.54
C LYS A 53 1.15 16.62 8.17
N TYR A 54 0.87 15.69 7.26
CA TYR A 54 0.38 15.99 5.92
C TYR A 54 -0.90 15.19 5.61
N PRO A 55 -2.04 15.57 6.24
CA PRO A 55 -3.31 14.88 6.02
C PRO A 55 -3.77 14.93 4.54
N MET A 56 -3.31 15.95 3.79
CA MET A 56 -3.50 16.03 2.34
C MET A 56 -2.55 15.14 1.52
N THR A 57 -1.42 14.69 2.06
CA THR A 57 -0.47 13.81 1.34
C THR A 57 -0.84 12.33 1.44
N GLY A 58 -1.53 11.92 2.51
CA GLY A 58 -2.28 10.65 2.51
C GLY A 58 -3.34 10.58 1.40
N LEU A 59 -3.86 11.75 1.00
CA LEU A 59 -4.70 11.96 -0.19
C LEU A 59 -3.89 12.20 -1.48
N ILE A 60 -2.59 12.48 -1.47
CA ILE A 60 -1.78 12.62 -2.71
C ILE A 60 -1.15 11.28 -3.09
N LEU A 61 -0.73 10.46 -2.13
CA LEU A 61 -0.36 9.05 -2.36
C LEU A 61 -1.58 8.20 -2.75
N ASN A 62 -2.80 8.56 -2.30
CA ASN A 62 -4.06 7.89 -2.67
C ASN A 62 -4.97 8.69 -3.63
N GLY A 63 -4.58 9.88 -4.09
CA GLY A 63 -5.55 10.80 -4.74
C GLY A 63 -4.93 11.93 -5.55
N LYS A 64 -3.65 11.83 -5.92
CA LYS A 64 -3.22 12.33 -7.24
C LYS A 64 -3.26 11.25 -8.33
N ALA A 65 -3.96 10.15 -8.06
CA ALA A 65 -4.33 9.22 -9.09
C ALA A 65 -5.69 9.64 -9.66
N ASP A 66 -5.81 9.56 -10.98
CA ASP A 66 -7.10 9.53 -11.67
C ASP A 66 -8.07 8.67 -10.85
N ALA A 67 -9.33 9.10 -10.65
CA ALA A 67 -10.33 8.32 -9.92
C ALA A 67 -10.63 6.94 -10.58
N LYS A 68 -9.95 6.66 -11.69
CA LYS A 68 -9.93 5.43 -12.45
C LYS A 68 -8.63 4.64 -12.32
N ASP A 69 -7.60 5.10 -11.61
CA ASP A 69 -6.33 4.36 -11.48
C ASP A 69 -6.54 3.01 -10.75
N PRO A 70 -6.07 1.88 -11.31
CA PRO A 70 -6.34 0.56 -10.75
C PRO A 70 -5.74 0.37 -9.35
N GLU A 71 -4.51 0.80 -9.15
CA GLU A 71 -3.74 0.61 -7.92
C GLU A 71 -4.33 1.44 -6.78
N THR A 72 -4.83 2.64 -7.09
CA THR A 72 -5.52 3.48 -6.11
C THR A 72 -6.84 2.87 -5.65
N LEU A 73 -7.66 2.39 -6.58
CA LEU A 73 -8.88 1.68 -6.25
C LEU A 73 -8.59 0.39 -5.45
N ALA A 74 -7.54 -0.34 -5.81
CA ALA A 74 -7.12 -1.54 -5.09
C ALA A 74 -6.66 -1.23 -3.66
N ASN A 75 -5.86 -0.18 -3.46
CA ASN A 75 -5.41 0.26 -2.14
C ASN A 75 -6.60 0.68 -1.27
N LEU A 76 -7.56 1.41 -1.83
CA LEU A 76 -8.78 1.79 -1.11
C LEU A 76 -9.63 0.57 -0.73
N VAL A 77 -9.68 -0.47 -1.55
CA VAL A 77 -10.36 -1.73 -1.20
C VAL A 77 -9.66 -2.40 -0.02
N VAL A 78 -8.35 -2.59 -0.11
CA VAL A 78 -7.56 -3.28 0.93
C VAL A 78 -7.58 -2.51 2.24
N CYS A 79 -7.37 -1.19 2.21
CA CYS A 79 -7.43 -0.33 3.38
C CYS A 79 -8.84 -0.30 3.99
N GLY A 80 -9.89 -0.23 3.17
CA GLY A 80 -11.27 -0.30 3.65
C GLY A 80 -11.55 -1.58 4.44
N LEU A 81 -11.12 -2.73 3.90
CA LEU A 81 -11.26 -4.03 4.57
C LEU A 81 -10.50 -4.11 5.89
N HIS A 82 -9.24 -3.65 5.93
CA HIS A 82 -8.43 -3.66 7.16
C HIS A 82 -8.98 -2.74 8.26
N LEU A 83 -9.64 -1.64 7.87
CA LEU A 83 -10.24 -0.69 8.80
C LEU A 83 -11.69 -1.04 9.17
N GLY A 84 -12.22 -2.18 8.69
CA GLY A 84 -13.62 -2.57 8.92
C GLY A 84 -14.64 -1.64 8.26
N LYS A 85 -14.25 -0.89 7.23
CA LYS A 85 -15.11 0.03 6.47
C LYS A 85 -15.60 -0.63 5.19
N SER A 86 -16.72 -0.15 4.68
CA SER A 86 -17.26 -0.60 3.39
C SER A 86 -16.30 -0.26 2.25
N SER A 87 -15.81 -1.29 1.56
CA SER A 87 -14.93 -1.19 0.38
C SER A 87 -15.64 -1.55 -0.92
N SER A 88 -16.92 -1.95 -0.85
CA SER A 88 -17.67 -2.54 -1.97
C SER A 88 -17.75 -1.60 -3.18
N ARG A 89 -17.90 -0.29 -2.94
CA ARG A 89 -17.94 0.71 -4.01
C ARG A 89 -16.66 0.73 -4.85
N TYR A 90 -15.50 0.71 -4.19
CA TYR A 90 -14.20 0.75 -4.86
C TYR A 90 -13.91 -0.55 -5.60
N LEU A 91 -14.30 -1.69 -5.02
CA LEU A 91 -14.18 -2.99 -5.67
C LEU A 91 -15.06 -3.07 -6.92
N SER A 92 -16.30 -2.62 -6.86
CA SER A 92 -17.19 -2.57 -8.03
C SER A 92 -16.62 -1.70 -9.14
N GLN A 93 -16.04 -0.55 -8.78
CA GLN A 93 -15.42 0.35 -9.76
C GLN A 93 -14.16 -0.29 -10.38
N LEU A 94 -13.32 -0.95 -9.58
CA LEU A 94 -12.15 -1.67 -10.06
C LEU A 94 -12.51 -2.83 -11.00
N LYS A 95 -13.55 -3.61 -10.66
CA LYS A 95 -14.08 -4.70 -11.52
C LYS A 95 -14.56 -4.14 -12.88
N LEU A 96 -15.16 -2.95 -12.89
CA LEU A 96 -15.71 -2.33 -14.10
C LEU A 96 -14.64 -1.67 -14.98
N THR A 97 -13.67 -0.97 -14.40
CA THR A 97 -12.67 -0.21 -15.18
C THR A 97 -11.40 -1.01 -15.47
N HIS A 98 -11.03 -1.97 -14.61
CA HIS A 98 -9.79 -2.75 -14.70
C HIS A 98 -10.00 -4.22 -14.34
N PRO A 99 -10.78 -4.98 -15.13
CA PRO A 99 -11.12 -6.38 -14.84
C PRO A 99 -9.90 -7.29 -14.75
N GLU A 100 -8.81 -6.95 -15.45
CA GLU A 100 -7.58 -7.74 -15.48
C GLU A 100 -6.66 -7.54 -14.25
N HIS A 101 -6.99 -6.59 -13.36
CA HIS A 101 -6.18 -6.28 -12.19
C HIS A 101 -6.08 -7.49 -11.24
N ILE A 102 -4.90 -7.69 -10.62
CA ILE A 102 -4.59 -8.88 -9.82
C ILE A 102 -5.58 -9.12 -8.67
N LEU A 103 -6.06 -8.04 -8.04
CA LEU A 103 -7.05 -8.12 -6.96
C LEU A 103 -8.40 -8.65 -7.47
N VAL A 104 -8.83 -8.24 -8.67
CA VAL A 104 -10.10 -8.67 -9.27
C VAL A 104 -10.04 -10.16 -9.63
N LYS A 105 -8.96 -10.60 -10.29
CA LYS A 105 -8.77 -12.02 -10.64
C LYS A 105 -8.71 -12.92 -9.41
N ARG A 106 -8.01 -12.48 -8.35
CA ARG A 106 -7.95 -13.21 -7.08
C ARG A 106 -9.31 -13.29 -6.40
N ALA A 107 -10.08 -12.20 -6.38
CA ALA A 107 -11.42 -12.19 -5.82
C ALA A 107 -12.35 -13.17 -6.57
N SER A 108 -12.36 -13.13 -7.91
CA SER A 108 -13.16 -14.05 -8.73
C SER A 108 -12.76 -15.51 -8.50
N SER A 109 -11.46 -15.80 -8.48
CA SER A 109 -10.97 -17.16 -8.24
C SER A 109 -11.33 -17.68 -6.84
N ALA A 110 -11.35 -16.79 -5.84
CA ALA A 110 -11.80 -17.11 -4.50
C ALA A 110 -13.32 -17.35 -4.45
N GLU A 111 -14.12 -16.51 -5.11
CA GLU A 111 -15.57 -16.68 -5.29
C GLU A 111 -15.87 -18.06 -5.93
N ASP A 112 -15.21 -18.42 -7.03
CA ASP A 112 -15.38 -19.72 -7.71
C ASP A 112 -14.94 -20.91 -6.86
N SER A 113 -13.91 -20.74 -6.05
CA SER A 113 -13.42 -21.79 -5.14
C SER A 113 -14.39 -22.01 -3.99
N PHE A 114 -14.99 -20.93 -3.48
CA PHE A 114 -16.02 -20.99 -2.45
C PHE A 114 -17.30 -21.64 -2.97
N GLU A 115 -17.77 -21.24 -4.15
CA GLU A 115 -18.95 -21.83 -4.79
C GLU A 115 -18.80 -23.34 -4.99
N ARG A 116 -17.64 -23.79 -5.51
CA ARG A 116 -17.32 -25.21 -5.65
C ARG A 116 -17.33 -25.94 -4.31
N ALA A 117 -16.82 -25.33 -3.25
CA ALA A 117 -16.82 -25.92 -1.92
C ALA A 117 -18.26 -26.09 -1.39
N VAL A 118 -19.12 -25.08 -1.56
CA VAL A 118 -20.54 -25.15 -1.17
C VAL A 118 -21.25 -26.29 -1.91
N GLN A 119 -21.03 -26.41 -3.22
CA GLN A 119 -21.64 -27.47 -4.03
C GLN A 119 -21.12 -28.87 -3.69
N SER A 120 -19.92 -28.99 -3.14
CA SER A 120 -19.36 -30.28 -2.69
C SER A 120 -19.87 -30.75 -1.33
N VAL A 121 -20.51 -29.85 -0.57
CA VAL A 121 -21.04 -30.11 0.78
C VAL A 121 -22.57 -30.29 0.76
N ALA A 122 -23.24 -29.93 -0.35
CA ALA A 122 -24.67 -30.15 -0.60
C ALA A 122 -24.91 -31.52 -1.26
#